data_AF-A0A2G2PWE6-F1
#
_entry.id   AF-A0A2G2PWE6-F1
#
_cell.length_a   1.000
_cell.length_b   1.000
_cell.length_c   1.000
_cell.angle_alpha   90.00
_cell.angle_beta   90.00
_cell.angle_gamma   90.00
#
_symmetry.space_group_name_H-M   'P 1'
#
loop_
_entity.id
_entity.type
_entity.pdbx_description
1 polymer ?
#
loop_
_entity_poly.entity_id
_entity_poly.type
_entity_poly.pdbx_seq_one_letter_code
_entity_poly.pdbx_strand_id
1 'polypeptide(L)'
;MKKFTVLGVLFLLPITAYLFFASGVNHFAKLPVLTENVLELNDFKTEDGKTKQLKDHITVLCFFGKDVESSYANAFNLAHEIYKKNYQFKDFQFVILTPEGVEDEVRILKTKLTEIENPENWNFVFGKPEAIEKVFQSLKTNYTLNDNSASPFVFIIDKDRSLRGRDNDEDFGVLYGFDARVYSEINNKMSDDIRVILAEYRLALKKYNSKREI
;
A
#
# COMPACT_ATOMS: atom_id res chain seq x y z
N MET A 1 -0.99 19.98 54.64
CA MET A 1 -0.56 18.73 53.98
C MET A 1 -1.16 18.56 52.57
N LYS A 2 -2.49 18.64 52.37
CA LYS A 2 -3.11 18.54 51.03
C LYS A 2 -2.52 19.45 49.94
N LYS A 3 -2.17 20.71 50.26
CA LYS A 3 -1.62 21.66 49.28
C LYS A 3 -0.23 21.27 48.75
N PHE A 4 0.64 20.72 49.60
CA PHE A 4 1.98 20.28 49.20
C PHE A 4 1.92 19.00 48.36
N THR A 5 0.98 18.09 48.69
CA THR A 5 0.73 16.89 47.88
C THR A 5 0.20 17.25 46.49
N VAL A 6 -0.76 18.17 46.42
CA VAL A 6 -1.31 18.65 45.13
C VAL A 6 -0.24 19.31 44.27
N LEU A 7 0.62 20.15 44.87
CA LEU A 7 1.70 20.83 44.15
C LEU A 7 2.77 19.84 43.66
N GLY A 8 3.08 18.82 44.46
CA GLY A 8 4.00 17.74 44.08
C GLY A 8 3.47 16.92 42.90
N VAL A 9 2.19 16.53 42.91
CA VAL A 9 1.55 15.83 41.79
C VAL A 9 1.51 16.70 40.54
N LEU A 10 1.17 18.00 40.68
CA LEU A 10 1.12 18.93 39.56
C LEU A 10 2.46 19.06 38.82
N PHE A 11 3.58 18.90 39.53
CA PHE A 11 4.91 19.06 38.95
C PHE A 11 5.57 17.74 38.54
N LEU A 12 5.44 16.69 39.36
CA LEU A 12 6.09 15.40 39.11
C LEU A 12 5.33 14.55 38.09
N LEU A 13 3.99 14.60 38.06
CA LEU A 13 3.19 13.78 37.16
C LEU A 13 3.44 14.12 35.67
N PRO A 14 3.52 15.39 35.24
CA PRO A 14 3.85 15.73 33.86
C PRO A 14 5.27 15.30 33.47
N ILE A 15 6.24 15.45 34.39
CA ILE A 15 7.64 15.10 34.13
C ILE A 15 7.80 13.59 34.00
N THR A 16 7.20 12.82 34.91
CA THR A 16 7.21 11.35 34.85
C THR A 16 6.47 10.82 33.63
N ALA A 17 5.32 11.41 33.26
CA ALA A 17 4.63 11.08 32.02
C ALA A 17 5.49 11.39 30.78
N TYR A 18 6.13 12.56 30.74
CA TYR A 18 7.05 12.91 29.66
C TYR A 18 8.22 11.93 29.54
N LEU A 19 8.87 11.60 30.66
CA LEU A 19 9.96 10.62 30.68
C LEU A 19 9.49 9.23 30.26
N PHE A 20 8.28 8.82 30.67
CA PHE A 20 7.68 7.56 30.23
C PHE A 20 7.50 7.53 28.70
N PHE A 21 6.88 8.56 28.12
CA PHE A 21 6.72 8.66 26.66
C PHE A 21 8.07 8.80 25.92
N ALA A 22 9.05 9.50 26.48
CA ALA A 22 10.38 9.68 25.89
C ALA A 22 11.24 8.40 25.97
N SER A 23 11.06 7.60 27.03
CA SER A 23 11.73 6.31 27.22
C SER A 23 11.06 5.17 26.44
N GLY A 24 9.88 5.41 25.87
CA GLY A 24 9.17 4.47 25.01
C GLY A 24 10.03 4.14 23.79
N VAL A 25 10.68 2.99 23.84
CA VAL A 25 11.33 2.39 22.67
C VAL A 25 10.21 1.99 21.73
N ASN A 26 9.90 2.85 20.74
CA ASN A 26 8.97 2.49 19.68
C ASN A 26 9.59 1.33 18.89
N HIS A 27 9.25 0.10 19.29
CA HIS A 27 9.28 -1.02 18.38
C HIS A 27 8.27 -0.67 17.29
N PHE A 28 8.75 -0.07 16.19
CA PHE A 28 7.96 0.03 14.97
C PHE A 28 7.51 -1.40 14.67
N ALA A 29 6.23 -1.67 14.91
CA ALA A 29 5.62 -2.94 14.61
C ALA A 29 5.87 -3.18 13.12
N LYS A 30 6.53 -4.28 12.79
CA LYS A 30 6.76 -4.60 11.39
C LYS A 30 5.46 -5.07 10.78
N LEU A 31 5.18 -4.66 9.54
CA LEU A 31 4.05 -5.18 8.80
C LEU A 31 4.33 -6.65 8.43
N PRO A 32 3.54 -7.64 8.85
CA PRO A 32 3.76 -9.04 8.54
C PRO A 32 3.91 -9.35 7.04
N VAL A 33 4.64 -10.42 6.73
CA VAL A 33 4.66 -11.05 5.41
C VAL A 33 3.63 -12.17 5.44
N LEU A 34 2.62 -12.08 4.57
CA LEU A 34 1.52 -13.04 4.51
C LEU A 34 1.72 -14.08 3.41
N THR A 35 2.20 -13.64 2.24
CA THR A 35 2.51 -14.51 1.11
C THR A 35 3.83 -14.10 0.49
N GLU A 36 4.76 -15.03 0.36
CA GLU A 36 6.01 -14.81 -0.38
C GLU A 36 5.86 -15.19 -1.85
N ASN A 37 6.73 -14.62 -2.69
CA ASN A 37 6.88 -14.96 -4.11
C ASN A 37 5.61 -14.73 -4.94
N VAL A 38 5.01 -13.53 -4.79
CA VAL A 38 3.97 -13.04 -5.70
C VAL A 38 4.51 -13.01 -7.13
N LEU A 39 3.68 -13.45 -8.07
CA LEU A 39 4.05 -13.62 -9.47
C LEU A 39 4.46 -12.28 -10.10
N GLU A 40 5.52 -12.31 -10.90
CA GLU A 40 6.02 -11.13 -11.61
C GLU A 40 5.16 -10.80 -12.85
N LEU A 41 5.19 -9.55 -13.30
CA LEU A 41 4.31 -9.00 -14.33
C LEU A 41 4.84 -9.17 -15.76
N ASN A 42 5.55 -10.26 -16.04
CA ASN A 42 6.22 -10.48 -17.34
C ASN A 42 5.25 -10.57 -18.52
N ASP A 43 4.02 -11.01 -18.28
CA ASP A 43 2.97 -11.18 -19.29
C ASP A 43 2.17 -9.89 -19.55
N PHE A 44 2.60 -8.76 -18.97
CA PHE A 44 1.88 -7.49 -19.04
C PHE A 44 2.72 -6.39 -19.69
N LYS A 45 2.03 -5.45 -20.34
CA LYS A 45 2.65 -4.28 -20.96
C LYS A 45 1.89 -3.01 -20.64
N THR A 46 2.60 -1.91 -20.47
CA THR A 46 1.98 -0.58 -20.42
C THR A 46 1.45 -0.19 -21.81
N GLU A 47 0.68 0.89 -21.88
CA GLU A 47 0.25 1.52 -23.14
C GLU A 47 1.42 1.75 -24.12
N ASP A 48 2.59 2.17 -23.62
CA ASP A 48 3.80 2.36 -24.43
C ASP A 48 4.56 1.06 -24.77
N GLY A 49 3.99 -0.11 -24.47
CA GLY A 49 4.62 -1.42 -24.70
C GLY A 49 5.76 -1.78 -23.74
N LYS A 50 5.98 -1.01 -22.67
CA LYS A 50 7.03 -1.27 -21.67
C LYS A 50 6.55 -2.28 -20.64
N THR A 51 7.46 -3.09 -20.12
CA THR A 51 7.19 -3.98 -18.99
C THR A 51 7.39 -3.23 -17.67
N LYS A 52 6.59 -3.58 -16.67
CA LYS A 52 6.78 -3.14 -15.28
C LYS A 52 7.08 -4.36 -14.43
N GLN A 53 7.75 -4.15 -13.29
CA GLN A 53 8.12 -5.21 -12.37
C GLN A 53 7.72 -4.84 -10.95
N LEU A 54 7.39 -5.84 -10.14
CA LEU A 54 7.16 -5.71 -8.71
C LEU A 54 8.49 -5.68 -7.94
N LYS A 55 9.48 -6.44 -8.41
CA LYS A 55 10.79 -6.51 -7.76
C LYS A 55 11.43 -5.11 -7.62
N ASP A 56 12.04 -4.88 -6.47
CA ASP A 56 12.73 -3.65 -6.06
C ASP A 56 11.84 -2.42 -5.82
N HIS A 57 10.51 -2.59 -5.92
CA HIS A 57 9.53 -1.54 -5.73
C HIS A 57 8.54 -1.89 -4.61
N ILE A 58 8.11 -0.87 -3.87
CA ILE A 58 6.96 -0.99 -2.97
C ILE A 58 5.73 -0.68 -3.81
N THR A 59 4.88 -1.69 -4.01
CA THR A 59 3.81 -1.63 -5.00
C THR A 59 2.46 -1.71 -4.32
N VAL A 60 1.59 -0.75 -4.64
CA VAL A 60 0.15 -0.89 -4.41
C VAL A 60 -0.44 -1.57 -5.65
N LEU A 61 -0.86 -2.82 -5.51
CA LEU A 61 -1.37 -3.66 -6.60
C LEU A 61 -2.91 -3.65 -6.62
N CYS A 62 -3.47 -3.25 -7.76
CA CYS A 62 -4.92 -3.13 -7.98
C CYS A 62 -5.38 -3.92 -9.22
N PHE A 63 -6.66 -4.30 -9.24
CA PHE A 63 -7.29 -5.08 -10.31
C PHE A 63 -8.58 -4.37 -10.78
N PHE A 64 -8.52 -3.56 -11.83
CA PHE A 64 -9.67 -2.75 -12.26
C PHE A 64 -10.56 -3.44 -13.31
N GLY A 65 -10.05 -4.51 -13.93
CA GLY A 65 -10.83 -5.31 -14.88
C GLY A 65 -11.25 -4.53 -16.13
N LYS A 66 -12.27 -5.08 -16.83
CA LYS A 66 -12.77 -4.56 -18.11
C LYS A 66 -13.61 -3.30 -17.99
N ASP A 67 -14.25 -3.07 -16.86
CA ASP A 67 -15.10 -1.89 -16.63
C ASP A 67 -14.30 -0.92 -15.75
N VAL A 68 -13.48 -0.08 -16.39
CA VAL A 68 -12.57 0.82 -15.68
C VAL A 68 -13.36 1.92 -14.95
N GLU A 69 -14.49 2.34 -15.52
CA GLU A 69 -15.36 3.36 -14.93
C GLU A 69 -15.91 2.92 -13.56
N SER A 70 -16.31 1.66 -13.43
CA SER A 70 -16.74 1.09 -12.14
C SER A 70 -15.67 1.19 -11.03
N SER A 71 -14.39 1.31 -11.42
CA SER A 71 -13.26 1.42 -10.49
C SER A 71 -12.86 2.87 -10.17
N TYR A 72 -13.55 3.89 -10.71
CA TYR A 72 -13.19 5.30 -10.48
C TYR A 72 -13.22 5.69 -9.01
N ALA A 73 -14.26 5.30 -8.28
CA ALA A 73 -14.36 5.59 -6.84
C ALA A 73 -13.18 5.00 -6.06
N ASN A 74 -12.82 3.75 -6.38
CA ASN A 74 -11.68 3.06 -5.78
C ASN A 74 -10.37 3.80 -6.09
N ALA A 75 -10.16 4.18 -7.36
CA ALA A 75 -8.99 4.91 -7.80
C ALA A 75 -8.86 6.28 -7.11
N PHE A 76 -9.95 7.03 -6.96
CA PHE A 76 -9.93 8.33 -6.28
C PHE A 76 -9.67 8.22 -4.79
N ASN A 77 -10.26 7.22 -4.11
CA ASN A 77 -9.97 6.96 -2.70
C ASN A 77 -8.46 6.69 -2.50
N LEU A 78 -7.89 5.83 -3.33
CA LEU A 78 -6.46 5.53 -3.32
C LEU A 78 -5.60 6.77 -3.65
N ALA A 79 -6.02 7.57 -4.62
CA ALA A 79 -5.31 8.77 -5.04
C ALA A 79 -5.20 9.79 -3.90
N HIS A 80 -6.32 10.06 -3.23
CA HIS A 80 -6.37 11.01 -2.10
C HIS A 80 -5.67 10.48 -0.86
N GLU A 81 -5.93 9.23 -0.49
CA GLU A 81 -5.54 8.73 0.83
C GLU A 81 -4.17 8.10 0.89
N ILE A 82 -3.71 7.52 -0.22
CA ILE A 82 -2.44 6.80 -0.28
C ILE A 82 -1.48 7.50 -1.22
N TYR A 83 -1.84 7.70 -2.48
CA TYR A 83 -0.92 8.16 -3.51
C TYR A 83 -0.35 9.55 -3.21
N LYS A 84 -1.23 10.54 -3.00
CA LYS A 84 -0.84 11.94 -2.77
C LYS A 84 0.16 12.10 -1.61
N LYS A 85 0.02 11.28 -0.56
CA LYS A 85 0.88 11.33 0.63
C LYS A 85 2.24 10.67 0.43
N ASN A 86 2.38 9.77 -0.57
CA ASN A 86 3.50 8.84 -0.67
C ASN A 86 4.21 8.82 -2.04
N TYR A 87 3.68 9.45 -3.10
CA TYR A 87 4.20 9.34 -4.47
C TYR A 87 5.66 9.80 -4.63
N GLN A 88 6.15 10.69 -3.76
CA GLN A 88 7.53 11.17 -3.77
C GLN A 88 8.53 10.16 -3.19
N PHE A 89 8.03 9.06 -2.59
CA PHE A 89 8.89 8.03 -2.08
C PHE A 89 9.55 7.25 -3.22
N LYS A 90 10.87 7.15 -3.17
CA LYS A 90 11.63 6.46 -4.21
C LYS A 90 11.23 4.98 -4.30
N ASP A 91 10.97 4.51 -5.51
CA ASP A 91 10.55 3.14 -5.83
C ASP A 91 9.16 2.77 -5.26
N PHE A 92 8.34 3.76 -4.89
CA PHE A 92 6.92 3.55 -4.59
C PHE A 92 6.10 3.67 -5.87
N GLN A 93 5.27 2.67 -6.15
CA GLN A 93 4.46 2.64 -7.37
C GLN A 93 3.06 2.11 -7.12
N PHE A 94 2.14 2.52 -7.98
CA PHE A 94 0.87 1.87 -8.17
C PHE A 94 0.96 1.03 -9.44
N VAL A 95 0.53 -0.23 -9.35
CA VAL A 95 0.38 -1.10 -10.51
C VAL A 95 -1.07 -1.53 -10.58
N ILE A 96 -1.69 -1.24 -11.71
CA ILE A 96 -3.09 -1.54 -11.97
C ILE A 96 -3.13 -2.54 -13.11
N LEU A 97 -3.60 -3.76 -12.80
CA LEU A 97 -3.81 -4.81 -13.78
C LEU A 97 -5.18 -4.60 -14.43
N THR A 98 -5.17 -4.47 -15.75
CA THR A 98 -6.36 -4.31 -16.60
C THR A 98 -6.29 -5.27 -17.78
N PRO A 99 -7.42 -5.84 -18.22
CA PRO A 99 -7.48 -6.57 -19.48
C PRO A 99 -7.08 -5.69 -20.67
N GLU A 100 -6.52 -6.28 -21.73
CA GLU A 100 -6.31 -5.58 -23.00
C GLU A 100 -7.64 -5.08 -23.59
N GLY A 101 -7.63 -3.94 -24.31
CA GLY A 101 -8.78 -3.38 -25.01
C GLY A 101 -9.54 -2.27 -24.27
N VAL A 102 -9.05 -1.84 -23.10
CA VAL A 102 -9.63 -0.75 -22.28
C VAL A 102 -8.68 0.45 -22.13
N GLU A 103 -7.70 0.57 -23.02
CA GLU A 103 -6.64 1.58 -22.98
C GLU A 103 -7.21 3.01 -23.03
N ASP A 104 -8.28 3.23 -23.80
CA ASP A 104 -8.94 4.52 -23.92
C ASP A 104 -9.62 4.95 -22.61
N GLU A 105 -10.30 4.03 -21.92
CA GLU A 105 -10.91 4.28 -20.62
C GLU A 105 -9.85 4.56 -19.55
N VAL A 106 -8.75 3.82 -19.58
CA VAL A 106 -7.59 4.08 -18.71
C VAL A 106 -7.01 5.46 -18.95
N ARG A 107 -6.94 5.94 -20.20
CA ARG A 107 -6.44 7.30 -20.51
C ARG A 107 -7.34 8.39 -19.94
N ILE A 108 -8.66 8.17 -19.95
CA ILE A 108 -9.63 9.06 -19.31
C ILE A 108 -9.41 9.07 -17.80
N LEU A 109 -9.26 7.89 -17.17
CA LEU A 109 -8.98 7.80 -15.73
C LEU A 109 -7.68 8.49 -15.35
N LYS A 110 -6.58 8.24 -16.07
CA LYS A 110 -5.29 8.92 -15.87
C LYS A 110 -5.44 10.43 -15.92
N THR A 111 -6.19 10.94 -16.90
CA THR A 111 -6.46 12.39 -17.03
C THR A 111 -7.18 12.92 -15.78
N LYS A 112 -8.21 12.23 -15.30
CA LYS A 112 -8.91 12.61 -14.06
C LYS A 112 -8.00 12.58 -12.83
N LEU A 113 -7.08 11.61 -12.75
CA LEU A 113 -6.13 11.52 -11.64
C LEU A 113 -5.17 12.72 -11.58
N THR A 114 -4.85 13.35 -12.73
CA THR A 114 -4.02 14.57 -12.76
C THR A 114 -4.62 15.75 -11.99
N GLU A 115 -5.95 15.78 -11.80
CA GLU A 115 -6.63 16.80 -11.01
C GLU A 115 -6.31 16.68 -9.51
N ILE A 116 -5.87 15.49 -9.05
CA ILE A 116 -5.54 15.22 -7.65
C ILE A 116 -4.05 15.42 -7.40
N GLU A 117 -3.21 14.76 -8.19
CA GLU A 117 -1.75 14.78 -8.09
C GLU A 117 -1.11 14.23 -9.38
N ASN A 118 0.16 14.50 -9.65
CA ASN A 118 0.87 13.96 -10.83
C ASN A 118 0.82 12.41 -10.83
N PRO A 119 0.16 11.74 -11.79
CA PRO A 119 -0.05 10.29 -11.79
C PRO A 119 1.12 9.50 -12.40
N GLU A 120 2.34 10.05 -12.45
CA GLU A 120 3.52 9.39 -13.04
C GLU A 120 3.77 7.97 -12.51
N ASN A 121 3.48 7.73 -11.23
CA ASN A 121 3.66 6.42 -10.59
C ASN A 121 2.41 5.52 -10.67
N TRP A 122 1.37 5.92 -11.41
CA TRP A 122 0.21 5.08 -11.75
C TRP A 122 0.51 4.27 -13.01
N ASN A 123 1.00 3.05 -12.81
CA ASN A 123 1.36 2.15 -13.89
C ASN A 123 0.19 1.22 -14.22
N PHE A 124 -0.57 1.59 -15.24
CA PHE A 124 -1.54 0.69 -15.84
C PHE A 124 -0.83 -0.28 -16.77
N VAL A 125 -1.06 -1.57 -16.55
CA VAL A 125 -0.49 -2.64 -17.35
C VAL A 125 -1.59 -3.57 -17.85
N PHE A 126 -1.52 -3.84 -19.15
CA PHE A 126 -2.51 -4.58 -19.91
C PHE A 126 -2.02 -5.99 -20.15
N GLY A 127 -2.93 -6.95 -20.02
CA GLY A 127 -2.66 -8.35 -20.28
C GLY A 127 -3.95 -9.15 -20.44
N LYS A 128 -3.82 -10.43 -20.74
CA LYS A 128 -4.99 -11.30 -20.91
C LYS A 128 -5.66 -11.60 -19.56
N PRO A 129 -6.98 -11.80 -19.50
CA PRO A 129 -7.69 -12.19 -18.27
C PRO A 129 -7.04 -13.37 -17.53
N GLU A 130 -6.54 -14.36 -18.25
CA GLU A 130 -5.88 -15.54 -17.67
C GLU A 130 -4.55 -15.19 -16.99
N ALA A 131 -3.83 -14.17 -17.47
CA ALA A 131 -2.61 -13.69 -16.83
C ALA A 131 -2.95 -12.92 -15.54
N ILE A 132 -4.02 -12.11 -15.56
CA ILE A 132 -4.52 -11.39 -14.38
C ILE A 132 -4.91 -12.37 -13.28
N GLU A 133 -5.66 -13.41 -13.63
CA GLU A 133 -6.08 -14.48 -12.72
C GLU A 133 -4.86 -15.17 -12.10
N LYS A 134 -3.82 -15.49 -12.88
CA LYS A 134 -2.58 -16.08 -12.35
C LYS A 134 -1.88 -15.20 -11.32
N VAL A 135 -1.77 -13.89 -11.58
CA VAL A 135 -1.18 -12.96 -10.61
C VAL A 135 -2.04 -12.90 -9.35
N PHE A 136 -3.35 -12.81 -9.49
CA PHE A 136 -4.27 -12.76 -8.35
C PHE A 136 -4.19 -14.02 -7.48
N GLN A 137 -4.20 -15.21 -8.08
CA GLN A 137 -4.05 -16.48 -7.38
C GLN A 137 -2.70 -16.61 -6.67
N SER A 138 -1.63 -16.00 -7.21
CA SER A 138 -0.31 -16.00 -6.57
C SER A 138 -0.28 -15.25 -5.24
N LEU A 139 -1.25 -14.38 -4.97
CA LEU A 139 -1.41 -13.69 -3.69
C LEU A 139 -1.87 -14.65 -2.58
N LYS A 140 -2.45 -15.81 -2.94
CA LYS A 140 -2.95 -16.85 -2.02
C LYS A 140 -3.93 -16.31 -0.96
N THR A 141 -4.81 -15.41 -1.38
CA THR A 141 -5.82 -14.81 -0.51
C THR A 141 -7.15 -15.56 -0.59
N ASN A 142 -8.08 -15.25 0.30
CA ASN A 142 -9.45 -15.74 0.27
C ASN A 142 -10.40 -14.84 -0.55
N TYR A 143 -9.88 -13.82 -1.24
CA TYR A 143 -10.66 -12.94 -2.11
C TYR A 143 -10.82 -13.55 -3.51
N THR A 144 -11.69 -12.94 -4.32
CA THR A 144 -11.94 -13.38 -5.69
C THR A 144 -11.92 -12.20 -6.66
N LEU A 145 -11.63 -12.50 -7.92
CA LEU A 145 -11.91 -11.62 -9.05
C LEU A 145 -13.37 -11.81 -9.49
N ASN A 146 -13.98 -10.75 -10.00
CA ASN A 146 -15.28 -10.83 -10.66
C ASN A 146 -15.15 -11.24 -12.14
N ASP A 147 -16.27 -11.39 -12.84
CA ASP A 147 -16.33 -11.79 -14.26
C ASP A 147 -15.58 -10.83 -15.21
N ASN A 148 -15.32 -9.60 -14.76
CA ASN A 148 -14.57 -8.59 -15.50
C ASN A 148 -13.06 -8.61 -15.18
N SER A 149 -12.55 -9.60 -14.44
CA SER A 149 -11.19 -9.63 -13.91
C SER A 149 -10.85 -8.42 -13.03
N ALA A 150 -11.84 -7.90 -12.30
CA ALA A 150 -11.68 -6.81 -11.34
C ALA A 150 -11.82 -7.32 -9.90
N SER A 151 -11.16 -6.65 -8.96
CA SER A 151 -11.35 -6.81 -7.53
C SER A 151 -11.35 -5.44 -6.85
N PRO A 152 -12.26 -5.17 -5.90
CA PRO A 152 -12.19 -3.95 -5.11
C PRO A 152 -11.03 -3.98 -4.09
N PHE A 153 -10.46 -5.16 -3.85
CA PHE A 153 -9.36 -5.34 -2.89
C PHE A 153 -8.02 -4.91 -3.49
N VAL A 154 -7.23 -4.23 -2.65
CA VAL A 154 -5.93 -3.66 -3.00
C VAL A 154 -4.86 -4.24 -2.10
N PHE A 155 -3.70 -4.54 -2.68
CA PHE A 155 -2.65 -5.30 -2.00
C PHE A 155 -1.36 -4.50 -1.91
N ILE A 156 -0.63 -4.66 -0.80
CA ILE A 156 0.70 -4.07 -0.61
C ILE A 156 1.74 -5.13 -0.90
N ILE A 157 2.52 -4.94 -1.96
CA ILE A 157 3.62 -5.82 -2.33
C ILE A 157 4.93 -5.12 -2.01
N ASP A 158 5.80 -5.78 -1.25
CA ASP A 158 7.13 -5.25 -0.94
C ASP A 158 8.15 -5.49 -2.06
N LYS A 159 9.36 -4.96 -1.87
CA LYS A 159 10.46 -5.04 -2.84
C LYS A 159 10.95 -6.46 -3.12
N ASP A 160 10.60 -7.42 -2.27
CA ASP A 160 10.94 -8.83 -2.41
C ASP A 160 9.80 -9.65 -3.03
N ARG A 161 8.76 -8.97 -3.54
CA ARG A 161 7.53 -9.56 -4.08
C ARG A 161 6.78 -10.36 -3.02
N SER A 162 6.77 -9.86 -1.79
CA SER A 162 5.98 -10.44 -0.72
C SER A 162 4.74 -9.60 -0.47
N LEU A 163 3.60 -10.26 -0.36
CA LEU A 163 2.35 -9.65 0.09
C LEU A 163 2.49 -9.29 1.57
N ARG A 164 2.24 -8.02 1.88
CA ARG A 164 2.25 -7.46 3.22
C ARG A 164 0.83 -7.11 3.62
N GLY A 165 0.49 -7.40 4.87
CA GLY A 165 -0.82 -7.16 5.45
C GLY A 165 -0.80 -7.46 6.93
N ARG A 166 -1.96 -7.66 7.54
CA ARG A 166 -2.10 -7.88 8.99
C ARG A 166 -2.41 -9.35 9.26
N ASP A 167 -1.70 -9.97 10.19
CA ASP A 167 -1.93 -11.36 10.63
C ASP A 167 -2.89 -11.47 11.83
N ASN A 168 -3.15 -10.35 12.51
CA ASN A 168 -4.05 -10.25 13.65
C ASN A 168 -4.77 -8.89 13.71
N ASP A 169 -5.62 -8.61 12.71
CA ASP A 169 -6.53 -7.47 12.67
C ASP A 169 -7.78 -7.73 13.54
N GLU A 170 -8.20 -6.71 14.29
CA GLU A 170 -9.30 -6.81 15.26
C GLU A 170 -10.64 -7.19 14.62
N ASP A 171 -10.87 -6.78 13.37
CA ASP A 171 -12.15 -6.99 12.68
C ASP A 171 -12.14 -8.27 11.81
N PHE A 172 -10.98 -8.62 11.24
CA PHE A 172 -10.88 -9.60 10.15
C PHE A 172 -9.96 -10.78 10.43
N GLY A 173 -9.21 -10.79 11.53
CA GLY A 173 -8.18 -11.78 11.79
C GLY A 173 -6.98 -11.58 10.85
N VAL A 174 -6.97 -12.23 9.69
CA VAL A 174 -5.92 -12.01 8.69
C VAL A 174 -6.43 -11.08 7.58
N LEU A 175 -5.84 -9.90 7.46
CA LEU A 175 -6.16 -8.91 6.43
C LEU A 175 -5.10 -8.95 5.33
N TYR A 176 -5.41 -9.65 4.24
CA TYR A 176 -4.51 -9.81 3.09
C TYR A 176 -4.45 -8.56 2.21
N GLY A 177 -5.53 -7.81 2.12
CA GLY A 177 -5.68 -6.63 1.29
C GLY A 177 -6.83 -5.76 1.78
N PHE A 178 -6.95 -4.56 1.22
CA PHE A 178 -7.85 -3.52 1.70
C PHE A 178 -8.96 -3.25 0.69
N ASP A 179 -10.20 -3.17 1.12
CA ASP A 179 -11.34 -2.84 0.26
C ASP A 179 -11.34 -1.35 -0.12
N ALA A 180 -11.01 -1.02 -1.37
CA ALA A 180 -10.95 0.35 -1.86
C ALA A 180 -12.32 1.06 -1.94
N ARG A 181 -13.43 0.33 -1.81
CA ARG A 181 -14.77 0.91 -1.70
C ARG A 181 -15.00 1.51 -0.32
N VAL A 182 -14.29 1.03 0.70
CA VAL A 182 -14.44 1.44 2.09
C VAL A 182 -13.39 2.50 2.42
N TYR A 183 -13.79 3.77 2.33
CA TYR A 183 -12.89 4.91 2.58
C TYR A 183 -12.13 4.81 3.92
N SER A 184 -12.81 4.43 5.00
CA SER A 184 -12.19 4.30 6.34
C SER A 184 -11.14 3.20 6.39
N GLU A 185 -11.28 2.13 5.61
CA GLU A 185 -10.30 1.05 5.55
C GLU A 185 -9.02 1.52 4.87
N ILE A 186 -9.15 2.25 3.75
CA ILE A 186 -8.01 2.85 3.06
C ILE A 186 -7.35 3.93 3.91
N ASN A 187 -8.13 4.86 4.48
CA ASN A 187 -7.57 5.99 5.23
C ASN A 187 -6.98 5.56 6.58
N ASN A 188 -7.61 4.64 7.31
CA ASN A 188 -7.19 4.31 8.68
C ASN A 188 -6.29 3.07 8.71
N LYS A 189 -6.57 2.03 7.91
CA LYS A 189 -5.79 0.79 7.95
C LYS A 189 -4.64 0.84 6.95
N MET A 190 -4.94 0.98 5.67
CA MET A 190 -3.92 0.93 4.61
C MET A 190 -2.89 2.07 4.71
N SER A 191 -3.34 3.29 4.98
CA SER A 191 -2.45 4.46 5.16
C SER A 191 -1.40 4.25 6.26
N ASP A 192 -1.80 3.64 7.38
CA ASP A 192 -0.91 3.34 8.48
C ASP A 192 0.06 2.21 8.11
N ASP A 193 -0.41 1.16 7.45
CA ASP A 193 0.42 0.04 7.00
C ASP A 193 1.45 0.46 5.94
N ILE A 194 1.06 1.37 5.03
CA ILE A 194 1.97 2.02 4.09
C ILE A 194 3.01 2.86 4.85
N ARG A 195 2.62 3.61 5.89
CA ARG A 195 3.59 4.37 6.69
C ARG A 195 4.62 3.44 7.35
N VAL A 196 4.18 2.31 7.88
CA VAL A 196 5.03 1.29 8.51
C VAL A 196 6.04 0.73 7.51
N ILE A 197 5.58 0.23 6.35
CA ILE A 197 6.48 -0.40 5.36
C ILE A 197 7.50 0.60 4.78
N LEU A 198 7.08 1.85 4.54
CA LEU A 198 7.99 2.90 4.07
C LEU A 198 9.03 3.26 5.14
N ALA A 199 8.65 3.27 6.42
CA ALA A 199 9.57 3.49 7.53
C ALA A 199 10.57 2.33 7.70
N GLU A 200 10.11 1.08 7.61
CA GLU A 200 10.98 -0.10 7.61
C GLU A 200 12.05 0.00 6.52
N TYR A 201 11.64 0.38 5.31
CA TYR A 201 12.57 0.51 4.18
C TYR A 201 13.59 1.62 4.39
N ARG A 202 13.17 2.81 4.88
CA ARG A 202 14.10 3.90 5.22
C ARG A 202 15.13 3.47 6.26
N LEU A 203 14.71 2.72 7.28
CA LEU A 203 15.61 2.19 8.31
C LEU A 203 16.59 1.17 7.76
N ALA A 204 16.13 0.27 6.88
CA ALA A 204 17.00 -0.71 6.22
C ALA A 204 18.07 -0.05 5.36
N LEU A 205 17.69 0.96 4.57
CA LEU A 205 18.63 1.75 3.75
C LEU A 205 19.68 2.47 4.61
N LYS A 206 19.27 3.09 5.72
CA LYS A 206 20.20 3.77 6.63
C LYS A 206 21.23 2.80 7.21
N LYS A 207 20.80 1.61 7.64
CA LYS A 207 21.69 0.56 8.15
C LYS A 207 22.64 0.02 7.09
N TYR A 208 22.20 -0.09 5.84
CA TYR A 208 23.05 -0.55 4.74
C TYR A 208 24.15 0.46 4.41
N ASN A 209 23.79 1.74 4.29
CA ASN A 209 24.75 2.79 3.98
C ASN A 209 25.79 2.98 5.11
N SER A 210 25.37 2.93 6.38
CA SER A 210 26.29 3.04 7.51
C SER A 210 27.31 1.90 7.61
N LYS A 211 27.01 0.72 7.04
CA LYS A 211 27.94 -0.43 7.01
C LYS A 211 28.98 -0.34 5.89
N ARG A 212 28.75 0.50 4.87
CA ARG A 212 29.68 0.69 3.74
C ARG A 212 30.78 1.72 4.03
N GLU A 213 30.60 2.56 5.04
CA GLU A 213 31.55 3.60 5.44
C GLU A 213 32.55 3.14 6.52
N ILE A 214 32.70 1.81 6.71
CA ILE A 214 33.61 1.18 7.69
C ILE A 214 34.62 0.31 6.95
#